data_AF-A0A369LVT6-F1
#
_entry.id   AF-A0A369LVT6-F1
#
_cell.length_a   1.000
_cell.length_b   1.000
_cell.length_c   1.000
_cell.angle_alpha   90.00
_cell.angle_beta   90.00
_cell.angle_gamma   90.00
#
_symmetry.space_group_name_H-M   'P 1'
#
loop_
_entity.id
_entity.type
_entity.pdbx_description
1 polymer ?
#
loop_
_entity_poly.entity_id
_entity_poly.type
_entity_poly.pdbx_seq_one_letter_code
_entity_poly.pdbx_strand_id
1 'polypeptide(L)'
;MQSVPACNVADTAAAARAHGMTLPLLVERTMQAAGRRSVKRLYVGSNLCSQYFLRQPEQVWREAFSLCRRERIPATLVVPVFSQKDLAEARRRIDELVSAHRDVVDEITVNDVGMVAHCLDRYGLPLNAGRLFSKEPRDPRYLELFETRHAVGVPALVTELFRHGELQGLELDPTHAALDLSELRGLMPHLEVGVHMPYCYMSTGSICELASISRPVREKFRPNASCSLECTRCAVGYRLPYGARLLKFGRAVYFPNHDCTVCEGEDFRMIVSPFDVLVPRRDARIEHGPTVARLDAGEPVRGFEAASEGRRTSLAAEGGAR
;
A
#
# COMPACT_ATOMS: atom_id res chain seq x y z
N MET A 1 1.72 21.86 0.90
CA MET A 1 2.15 20.45 0.80
C MET A 1 1.70 19.88 -0.53
N GLN A 2 2.61 19.65 -1.48
CA GLN A 2 2.26 19.17 -2.81
C GLN A 2 2.65 17.69 -2.95
N SER A 3 1.88 16.80 -2.32
CA SER A 3 2.10 15.37 -2.53
C SER A 3 1.68 14.97 -3.94
N VAL A 4 2.51 14.19 -4.64
CA VAL A 4 2.16 13.60 -5.94
C VAL A 4 1.32 12.34 -5.71
N PRO A 5 0.03 12.31 -6.12
CA PRO A 5 -0.85 11.18 -5.82
C PRO A 5 -0.55 10.00 -6.74
N ALA A 6 -0.25 8.85 -6.15
CA ALA A 6 -0.08 7.56 -6.82
C ALA A 6 -1.08 6.54 -6.25
N CYS A 7 -1.49 5.57 -7.07
CA CYS A 7 -2.37 4.49 -6.61
C CYS A 7 -1.64 3.15 -6.65
N ASN A 8 -1.66 2.45 -5.51
CA ASN A 8 -1.04 1.16 -5.32
C ASN A 8 -2.00 0.01 -5.55
N VAL A 9 -2.10 -0.38 -6.81
CA VAL A 9 -2.90 -1.56 -7.22
C VAL A 9 -2.09 -2.86 -7.14
N ALA A 10 -0.81 -2.78 -6.77
CA ALA A 10 -0.03 -3.95 -6.41
C ALA A 10 -0.72 -4.68 -5.25
N ASP A 11 -0.64 -6.01 -5.27
CA ASP A 11 -1.31 -6.92 -4.33
C ASP A 11 -2.84 -6.94 -4.40
N THR A 12 -3.51 -5.95 -4.99
CA THR A 12 -4.97 -5.74 -4.84
C THR A 12 -5.78 -5.81 -6.13
N ALA A 13 -5.15 -5.59 -7.29
CA ALA A 13 -5.86 -5.52 -8.57
C ALA A 13 -6.63 -6.81 -8.93
N ALA A 14 -6.08 -7.98 -8.65
CA ALA A 14 -6.77 -9.25 -8.91
C ALA A 14 -7.97 -9.44 -7.98
N ALA A 15 -7.91 -8.92 -6.76
CA ALA A 15 -9.03 -8.95 -5.83
C ALA A 15 -10.15 -8.01 -6.28
N ALA A 16 -9.83 -6.79 -6.69
CA ALA A 16 -10.81 -5.87 -7.26
C ALA A 16 -11.63 -6.52 -8.39
N ARG A 17 -10.91 -7.17 -9.31
CA ARG A 17 -11.51 -7.90 -10.43
C ARG A 17 -12.40 -9.04 -9.99
N ALA A 18 -11.96 -9.85 -9.03
CA ALA A 18 -12.76 -10.96 -8.48
C ALA A 18 -14.07 -10.47 -7.83
N HIS A 19 -14.11 -9.21 -7.40
CA HIS A 19 -15.28 -8.56 -6.81
C HIS A 19 -16.04 -7.64 -7.80
N GLY A 20 -15.84 -7.85 -9.11
CA GLY A 20 -16.59 -7.16 -10.16
C GLY A 20 -16.19 -5.70 -10.35
N MET A 21 -15.11 -5.24 -9.73
CA MET A 21 -14.60 -3.88 -9.88
C MET A 21 -13.53 -3.83 -10.97
N THR A 22 -13.73 -2.96 -11.95
CA THR A 22 -12.68 -2.68 -12.96
C THR A 22 -11.56 -1.89 -12.31
N LEU A 23 -10.34 -2.02 -12.84
CA LEU A 23 -9.18 -1.30 -12.33
C LEU A 23 -9.32 0.23 -12.43
N PRO A 24 -9.87 0.82 -13.53
CA PRO A 24 -10.14 2.25 -13.57
C PRO A 24 -11.08 2.71 -12.44
N LEU A 25 -12.16 1.95 -12.17
CA LEU A 25 -13.09 2.26 -11.09
C LEU A 25 -12.44 2.15 -9.71
N LEU A 26 -11.57 1.14 -9.51
CA LEU A 26 -10.79 0.98 -8.28
C LEU A 26 -9.90 2.20 -8.03
N VAL A 27 -9.14 2.61 -9.05
CA VAL A 27 -8.22 3.75 -8.97
C VAL A 27 -9.01 5.04 -8.70
N GLU A 28 -10.10 5.28 -9.43
CA GLU A 28 -10.97 6.44 -9.23
C GLU A 28 -11.49 6.51 -7.79
N ARG A 29 -12.14 5.44 -7.30
CA ARG A 29 -12.68 5.39 -5.93
C ARG A 29 -11.59 5.54 -4.88
N THR A 30 -10.40 5.00 -5.12
CA THR A 30 -9.26 5.10 -4.20
C THR A 30 -8.73 6.53 -4.12
N MET A 31 -8.63 7.22 -5.26
CA MET A 31 -8.23 8.64 -5.28
C MET A 31 -9.30 9.51 -4.62
N GLN A 32 -10.58 9.28 -4.90
CA GLN A 32 -11.69 10.00 -4.26
C GLN A 32 -11.67 9.83 -2.73
N ALA A 33 -11.51 8.59 -2.24
CA ALA A 33 -11.40 8.30 -0.82
C ALA A 33 -10.18 8.99 -0.15
N ALA A 34 -9.10 9.19 -0.90
CA ALA A 34 -7.92 9.93 -0.46
C ALA A 34 -8.02 11.46 -0.65
N GLY A 35 -9.19 11.99 -1.04
CA GLY A 35 -9.37 13.42 -1.29
C GLY A 35 -8.61 13.94 -2.51
N ARG A 36 -8.31 13.08 -3.49
CA ARG A 36 -7.57 13.40 -4.72
C ARG A 36 -8.48 13.33 -5.94
N ARG A 37 -8.32 14.32 -6.83
CA ARG A 37 -9.09 14.41 -8.08
C ARG A 37 -8.50 13.60 -9.23
N SER A 38 -7.21 13.25 -9.15
CA SER A 38 -6.53 12.52 -10.21
C SER A 38 -5.37 11.70 -9.64
N VAL A 39 -5.04 10.62 -10.33
CA VAL A 39 -3.82 9.84 -10.11
C VAL A 39 -2.72 10.34 -11.06
N LYS A 40 -1.47 10.30 -10.62
CA LYS A 40 -0.30 10.67 -11.43
C LYS A 40 0.61 9.49 -11.75
N ARG A 41 0.44 8.35 -11.08
CA ARG A 41 1.24 7.14 -11.26
C ARG A 41 0.50 5.91 -10.73
N LEU A 42 0.68 4.77 -11.39
CA LEU A 42 0.20 3.47 -10.89
C LEU A 42 1.35 2.58 -10.46
N TYR A 43 1.17 1.93 -9.33
CA TYR A 43 2.06 0.88 -8.83
C TYR A 43 1.44 -0.47 -9.13
N VAL A 44 2.14 -1.28 -9.93
CA VAL A 44 1.62 -2.54 -10.47
C VAL A 44 2.56 -3.67 -10.09
N GLY A 45 2.04 -4.74 -9.49
CA GLY A 45 2.82 -5.92 -9.12
C GLY A 45 2.51 -6.42 -7.72
N SER A 46 3.55 -6.62 -6.91
CA SER A 46 3.39 -7.04 -5.51
C SER A 46 4.50 -6.45 -4.64
N ASN A 47 4.12 -5.88 -3.50
CA ASN A 47 5.09 -5.43 -2.51
C ASN A 47 5.62 -6.61 -1.68
N LEU A 48 4.77 -7.59 -1.37
CA LEU A 48 4.98 -8.50 -0.24
C LEU A 48 4.87 -10.00 -0.58
N CYS A 49 4.46 -10.38 -1.79
CA CYS A 49 4.14 -11.77 -2.11
C CYS A 49 4.61 -12.20 -3.50
N SER A 50 5.71 -12.97 -3.55
CA SER A 50 6.21 -13.61 -4.78
C SER A 50 5.15 -14.40 -5.54
N GLN A 51 4.32 -15.17 -4.82
CA GLN A 51 3.30 -16.01 -5.43
C GLN A 51 2.13 -15.20 -5.98
N TYR A 52 1.81 -14.05 -5.38
CA TYR A 52 0.83 -13.13 -5.95
C TYR A 52 1.35 -12.57 -7.27
N PHE A 53 2.58 -12.06 -7.27
CA PHE A 53 3.24 -11.54 -8.48
C PHE A 53 3.26 -12.58 -9.62
N LEU A 54 3.71 -13.80 -9.34
CA LEU A 54 3.86 -14.85 -10.36
C LEU A 54 2.53 -15.40 -10.87
N ARG A 55 1.52 -15.52 -10.01
CA ARG A 55 0.26 -16.19 -10.36
C ARG A 55 -0.86 -15.24 -10.76
N GLN A 56 -0.63 -13.93 -10.65
CA GLN A 56 -1.62 -12.92 -11.02
C GLN A 56 -2.09 -13.15 -12.47
N PRO A 57 -3.40 -13.15 -12.74
CA PRO A 57 -3.91 -13.38 -14.09
C PRO A 57 -3.36 -12.37 -15.09
N GLU A 58 -3.01 -12.83 -16.30
CA GLU A 58 -2.47 -11.99 -17.38
C GLU A 58 -3.36 -10.77 -17.69
N GLN A 59 -4.67 -10.95 -17.56
CA GLN A 59 -5.64 -9.88 -17.77
C GLN A 59 -5.44 -8.70 -16.82
N VAL A 60 -5.00 -8.93 -15.58
CA VAL A 60 -4.75 -7.87 -14.60
C VAL A 60 -3.56 -7.00 -15.02
N TRP A 61 -2.48 -7.63 -15.50
CA TRP A 61 -1.32 -6.94 -16.04
C TRP A 61 -1.71 -6.08 -17.24
N ARG A 62 -2.42 -6.68 -18.21
CA ARG A 62 -2.90 -5.97 -19.39
C ARG A 62 -3.79 -4.78 -19.04
N GLU A 63 -4.72 -4.97 -18.11
CA GLU A 63 -5.65 -3.92 -17.68
C GLU A 63 -4.91 -2.75 -17.02
N ALA A 64 -3.94 -3.04 -16.14
CA ALA A 64 -3.12 -2.03 -15.48
C ALA A 64 -2.29 -1.19 -16.45
N PHE A 65 -1.53 -1.82 -17.34
CA PHE A 65 -0.71 -1.08 -18.30
C PHE A 65 -1.54 -0.40 -19.39
N SER A 66 -2.70 -0.96 -19.78
CA SER A 66 -3.62 -0.28 -20.70
C SER A 66 -4.24 0.97 -20.08
N LEU A 67 -4.55 0.92 -18.77
CA LEU A 67 -4.98 2.09 -18.01
C LEU A 67 -3.88 3.16 -18.00
N CYS A 68 -2.63 2.80 -17.70
CA CYS A 68 -1.49 3.73 -17.78
C CYS A 68 -1.38 4.43 -19.15
N ARG A 69 -1.46 3.66 -20.25
CA ARG A 69 -1.40 4.22 -21.62
C ARG A 69 -2.53 5.18 -21.91
N ARG A 70 -3.76 4.77 -21.58
CA ARG A 70 -4.97 5.56 -21.87
C ARG A 70 -4.98 6.89 -21.11
N GLU A 71 -4.61 6.85 -19.83
CA GLU A 71 -4.59 8.05 -18.98
C GLU A 71 -3.28 8.84 -19.08
N ARG A 72 -2.31 8.34 -19.86
CA ARG A 72 -0.95 8.91 -20.00
C ARG A 72 -0.26 9.12 -18.65
N ILE A 73 -0.36 8.12 -17.77
CA ILE A 73 0.33 8.10 -16.48
C ILE A 73 1.38 6.99 -16.46
N PRO A 74 2.56 7.24 -15.89
CA PRO A 74 3.61 6.24 -15.76
C PRO A 74 3.22 5.11 -14.79
N ALA A 75 3.91 3.98 -14.94
CA ALA A 75 3.77 2.79 -14.11
C ALA A 75 5.08 2.47 -13.39
N THR A 76 4.96 2.16 -12.10
CA THR A 76 6.03 1.54 -11.31
C THR A 76 5.80 0.04 -11.28
N LEU A 77 6.77 -0.74 -11.75
CA LEU A 77 6.74 -2.19 -11.56
C LEU A 77 7.23 -2.51 -10.15
N VAL A 78 6.34 -3.06 -9.32
CA VAL A 78 6.66 -3.42 -7.94
C VAL A 78 7.03 -4.89 -7.86
N VAL A 79 8.27 -5.14 -7.47
CA VAL A 79 8.91 -6.45 -7.44
C VAL A 79 9.06 -6.91 -5.98
N PRO A 80 8.43 -8.02 -5.57
CA PRO A 80 8.53 -8.54 -4.21
C PRO A 80 9.84 -9.30 -4.00
N VAL A 81 10.08 -9.71 -2.76
CA VAL A 81 11.15 -10.67 -2.45
C VAL A 81 10.77 -12.06 -2.95
N PHE A 82 11.68 -12.71 -3.69
CA PHE A 82 11.50 -14.07 -4.21
C PHE A 82 12.28 -15.11 -3.41
N SER A 83 11.66 -16.27 -3.22
CA SER A 83 12.38 -17.45 -2.73
C SER A 83 13.23 -18.05 -3.84
N GLN A 84 14.32 -18.75 -3.48
CA GLN A 84 15.23 -19.36 -4.47
C GLN A 84 14.52 -20.26 -5.48
N LYS A 85 13.50 -21.01 -5.05
CA LYS A 85 12.70 -21.89 -5.92
C LYS A 85 11.90 -21.15 -7.00
N ASP A 86 11.53 -19.90 -6.73
CA ASP A 86 10.70 -19.07 -7.61
C ASP A 86 11.56 -18.12 -8.46
N LEU A 87 12.87 -17.99 -8.16
CA LEU A 87 13.73 -16.95 -8.69
C LEU A 87 13.87 -17.00 -10.22
N ALA A 88 14.04 -18.19 -10.79
CA ALA A 88 14.18 -18.33 -12.25
C ALA A 88 12.91 -17.89 -12.99
N GLU A 89 11.74 -18.26 -12.47
CA GLU A 89 10.44 -17.86 -13.01
C GLU A 89 10.21 -16.35 -12.83
N ALA A 90 10.58 -15.81 -11.67
CA ALA A 90 10.51 -14.38 -11.36
C ALA A 90 11.31 -13.54 -12.35
N ARG A 91 12.57 -13.92 -12.60
CA ARG A 91 13.44 -13.21 -13.56
C ARG A 91 12.83 -13.17 -14.96
N ARG A 92 12.36 -14.32 -15.45
CA ARG A 92 11.65 -14.37 -16.75
C ARG A 92 10.43 -13.46 -16.75
N ARG A 93 9.63 -13.49 -15.69
CA ARG A 93 8.42 -12.68 -15.60
C ARG A 93 8.71 -11.19 -15.56
N ILE A 94 9.74 -10.75 -14.84
CA ILE A 94 10.18 -9.35 -14.82
C ILE A 94 10.67 -8.95 -16.22
N ASP A 95 11.50 -9.78 -16.88
CA ASP A 95 11.97 -9.54 -18.24
C ASP A 95 10.81 -9.34 -19.24
N GLU A 96 9.80 -10.22 -19.17
CA GLU A 96 8.58 -10.14 -19.99
C GLU A 96 7.82 -8.84 -19.75
N LEU A 97 7.56 -8.50 -18.48
CA LEU A 97 6.77 -7.32 -18.11
C LEU A 97 7.47 -6.02 -18.49
N VAL A 98 8.77 -5.89 -18.18
CA VAL A 98 9.55 -4.70 -18.54
C VAL A 98 9.66 -4.56 -20.06
N SER A 99 9.91 -5.66 -20.79
CA SER A 99 10.04 -5.59 -22.26
C SER A 99 8.72 -5.26 -22.95
N ALA A 100 7.60 -5.86 -22.52
CA ALA A 100 6.29 -5.66 -23.14
C ALA A 100 5.64 -4.31 -22.81
N HIS A 101 6.09 -3.64 -21.74
CA HIS A 101 5.46 -2.44 -21.21
C HIS A 101 6.44 -1.28 -20.97
N ARG A 102 7.61 -1.29 -21.62
CA ARG A 102 8.64 -0.23 -21.51
C ARG A 102 8.13 1.17 -21.88
N ASP A 103 7.04 1.26 -22.64
CA ASP A 103 6.41 2.52 -23.01
C ASP A 103 5.70 3.22 -21.84
N VAL A 104 5.37 2.48 -20.77
CA VAL A 104 4.72 3.04 -19.57
C VAL A 104 5.43 2.70 -18.27
N VAL A 105 6.21 1.61 -18.21
CA VAL A 105 7.04 1.25 -17.06
C VAL A 105 8.33 2.05 -17.13
N ASP A 106 8.43 3.07 -16.30
CA ASP A 106 9.55 4.00 -16.25
C ASP A 106 10.38 3.89 -14.96
N GLU A 107 9.95 3.08 -13.99
CA GLU A 107 10.70 2.78 -12.77
C GLU A 107 10.32 1.40 -12.19
N ILE A 108 11.21 0.85 -11.38
CA ILE A 108 11.03 -0.43 -10.69
C ILE A 108 11.25 -0.22 -9.20
N THR A 109 10.29 -0.65 -8.37
CA THR A 109 10.48 -0.74 -6.93
C THR A 109 10.85 -2.17 -6.56
N VAL A 110 11.97 -2.36 -5.87
CA VAL A 110 12.45 -3.67 -5.39
C VAL A 110 12.46 -3.69 -3.86
N ASN A 111 12.33 -4.88 -3.26
CA ASN A 111 12.19 -5.03 -1.81
C ASN A 111 13.33 -5.81 -1.13
N ASP A 112 14.37 -6.15 -1.88
CA ASP A 112 15.60 -6.76 -1.37
C ASP A 112 16.81 -6.45 -2.25
N VAL A 113 18.01 -6.58 -1.70
CA VAL A 113 19.27 -6.30 -2.37
C VAL A 113 19.59 -7.24 -3.53
N GLY A 114 19.07 -8.47 -3.51
CA GLY A 114 19.24 -9.40 -4.62
C GLY A 114 18.48 -8.93 -5.87
N MET A 115 17.30 -8.33 -5.67
CA MET A 115 16.54 -7.69 -6.76
C MET A 115 17.13 -6.34 -7.19
N VAL A 116 17.78 -5.57 -6.29
CA VAL A 116 18.61 -4.42 -6.70
C VAL A 116 19.68 -4.87 -7.69
N ALA A 117 20.51 -5.83 -7.28
CA ALA A 117 21.60 -6.35 -8.11
C ALA A 117 21.10 -6.98 -9.42
N HIS A 118 19.89 -7.56 -9.44
CA HIS A 118 19.33 -8.14 -10.65
C HIS A 118 18.84 -7.07 -11.66
N CYS A 119 18.25 -5.99 -11.17
CA CYS A 119 17.56 -5.00 -12.01
C CYS A 119 18.48 -3.87 -12.49
N LEU A 120 19.49 -3.49 -11.70
CA LEU A 120 20.29 -2.26 -11.87
C LEU A 120 20.84 -2.10 -13.30
N ASP A 121 21.63 -3.06 -13.76
CA ASP A 121 22.28 -2.99 -15.07
C ASP A 121 21.44 -3.61 -16.20
N ARG A 122 20.30 -4.22 -15.85
CA ARG A 122 19.55 -5.06 -16.79
C ARG A 122 18.54 -4.27 -17.60
N TYR A 123 17.88 -3.29 -16.98
CA TYR A 123 16.72 -2.64 -17.58
C TYR A 123 16.97 -1.19 -17.98
N GLY A 124 17.97 -0.53 -17.39
CA GLY A 124 18.24 0.90 -17.59
C GLY A 124 17.10 1.79 -17.09
N LEU A 125 16.39 1.34 -16.05
CA LEU A 125 15.28 2.06 -15.42
C LEU A 125 15.68 2.48 -14.01
N PRO A 126 15.24 3.65 -13.52
CA PRO A 126 15.32 4.03 -12.11
C PRO A 126 14.82 2.91 -11.18
N LEU A 127 15.57 2.68 -10.11
CA LEU A 127 15.26 1.72 -9.06
C LEU A 127 14.92 2.42 -7.75
N ASN A 128 13.86 1.97 -7.11
CA ASN A 128 13.46 2.43 -5.79
C ASN A 128 13.64 1.33 -4.75
N ALA A 129 14.16 1.69 -3.58
CA ALA A 129 14.08 0.87 -2.38
C ALA A 129 12.64 0.88 -1.87
N GLY A 130 11.95 -0.24 -2.06
CA GLY A 130 10.59 -0.46 -1.57
C GLY A 130 10.49 -0.49 -0.05
N ARG A 131 9.25 -0.47 0.45
CA ARG A 131 8.92 -0.35 1.87
C ARG A 131 9.53 -1.42 2.79
N LEU A 132 9.99 -2.56 2.25
CA LEU A 132 10.68 -3.59 3.04
C LEU A 132 12.12 -3.23 3.44
N PHE A 133 12.72 -2.22 2.82
CA PHE A 133 14.02 -1.69 3.24
C PHE A 133 13.92 -0.85 4.52
N SER A 134 12.80 -0.15 4.75
CA SER A 134 12.57 0.62 5.98
C SER A 134 12.41 -0.30 7.20
N LYS A 135 13.09 0.04 8.30
CA LYS A 135 13.13 -0.75 9.57
C LYS A 135 12.45 -0.04 10.73
N GLU A 136 11.63 0.95 10.45
CA GLU A 136 10.86 1.67 11.46
C GLU A 136 9.95 0.72 12.26
N PRO A 137 9.66 1.03 13.52
CA PRO A 137 8.72 0.25 14.32
C PRO A 137 7.31 0.34 13.72
N ARG A 138 6.64 -0.82 13.60
CA ARG A 138 5.33 -0.97 12.94
C ARG A 138 4.36 -1.78 13.78
N ASP A 139 4.08 -1.34 14.99
CA ASP A 139 3.24 -2.11 15.90
C ASP A 139 2.23 -1.20 16.62
N PRO A 140 0.92 -1.34 16.32
CA PRO A 140 -0.13 -0.49 16.88
C PRO A 140 -0.37 -0.72 18.39
N ARG A 141 0.42 -1.58 19.05
CA ARG A 141 0.45 -1.71 20.52
C ARG A 141 1.16 -0.56 21.21
N TYR A 142 2.12 0.07 20.53
CA TYR A 142 2.91 1.18 21.06
C TYR A 142 2.30 2.50 20.58
N LEU A 143 1.23 2.93 21.25
CA LEU A 143 0.45 4.11 20.87
C LEU A 143 1.32 5.38 20.79
N GLU A 144 2.34 5.47 21.64
CA GLU A 144 3.29 6.58 21.69
C GLU A 144 4.03 6.82 20.36
N LEU A 145 4.21 5.79 19.53
CA LEU A 145 4.79 5.94 18.19
C LEU A 145 3.84 6.78 17.31
N PHE A 146 2.54 6.54 17.41
CA PHE A 146 1.52 7.20 16.60
C PHE A 146 1.08 8.57 17.13
N GLU A 147 1.71 9.03 18.21
CA GLU A 147 1.52 10.35 18.81
C GLU A 147 2.73 11.26 18.63
N THR A 148 3.85 10.73 18.14
CA THR A 148 5.13 11.44 18.04
C THR A 148 5.48 11.81 16.61
N ARG A 149 6.33 12.83 16.48
CA ARG A 149 7.02 13.16 15.23
C ARG A 149 8.29 12.33 15.14
N HIS A 150 8.55 11.76 13.97
CA HIS A 150 9.70 10.88 13.75
C HIS A 150 10.58 11.37 12.60
N ALA A 151 11.87 11.52 12.86
CA ALA A 151 12.89 11.78 11.84
C ALA A 151 13.24 10.47 11.15
N VAL A 152 12.95 10.39 9.84
CA VAL A 152 13.09 9.14 9.09
C VAL A 152 14.56 8.77 8.92
N GLY A 153 14.92 7.60 9.45
CA GLY A 153 16.26 7.02 9.28
C GLY A 153 16.35 6.13 8.04
N VAL A 154 17.55 6.04 7.46
CA VAL A 154 17.85 5.09 6.37
C VAL A 154 18.92 4.10 6.84
N PRO A 155 18.71 2.79 6.66
CA PRO A 155 19.75 1.81 6.98
C PRO A 155 21.03 2.11 6.21
N ALA A 156 22.20 2.01 6.86
CA ALA A 156 23.49 2.34 6.27
C ALA A 156 23.74 1.66 4.90
N LEU A 157 23.33 0.39 4.76
CA LEU A 157 23.41 -0.33 3.49
C LEU A 157 22.65 0.38 2.37
N VAL A 158 21.44 0.85 2.64
CA VAL A 158 20.60 1.55 1.67
C VAL A 158 21.22 2.91 1.33
N THR A 159 21.79 3.60 2.33
CA THR A 159 22.55 4.84 2.12
C THR A 159 23.70 4.64 1.15
N GLU A 160 24.47 3.55 1.26
CA GLU A 160 25.56 3.26 0.33
C GLU A 160 25.06 3.01 -1.10
N LEU A 161 23.96 2.26 -1.27
CA LEU A 161 23.34 2.06 -2.61
C LEU A 161 22.91 3.40 -3.24
N PHE A 162 22.38 4.33 -2.45
CA PHE A 162 22.06 5.69 -2.92
C PHE A 162 23.31 6.48 -3.30
N ARG A 163 24.38 6.43 -2.50
CA ARG A 163 25.64 7.13 -2.78
C ARG A 163 26.31 6.66 -4.06
N HIS A 164 26.14 5.39 -4.42
CA HIS A 164 26.61 4.83 -5.68
C HIS A 164 25.67 5.12 -6.86
N GLY A 165 24.53 5.78 -6.63
CA GLY A 165 23.55 6.11 -7.67
C GLY A 165 22.73 4.92 -8.14
N GLU A 166 22.73 3.81 -7.38
CA GLU A 166 22.04 2.57 -7.75
C GLU A 166 20.54 2.63 -7.47
N LEU A 167 20.14 3.53 -6.57
CA LEU A 167 18.75 3.78 -6.21
C LEU A 167 18.42 5.27 -6.38
N GLN A 168 17.19 5.58 -6.77
CA GLN A 168 16.68 6.94 -6.99
C GLN A 168 15.52 7.29 -6.06
N GLY A 169 14.90 6.30 -5.42
CA GLY A 169 13.80 6.53 -4.49
C GLY A 169 13.77 5.59 -3.30
N LEU A 170 13.07 6.03 -2.25
CA LEU A 170 12.81 5.29 -1.01
C LEU A 170 11.32 5.31 -0.69
N GLU A 171 10.78 4.15 -0.35
CA GLU A 171 9.39 4.00 0.08
C GLU A 171 9.28 3.73 1.58
N LEU A 172 8.33 4.44 2.20
CA LEU A 172 8.10 4.47 3.64
C LEU A 172 6.65 4.11 3.97
N ASP A 173 6.43 3.86 5.25
CA ASP A 173 5.12 3.61 5.83
C ASP A 173 4.73 4.72 6.82
N PRO A 174 3.43 4.96 7.04
CA PRO A 174 2.94 5.90 8.03
C PRO A 174 3.07 5.28 9.44
N THR A 175 4.28 5.26 9.98
CA THR A 175 4.60 4.61 11.27
C THR A 175 4.39 5.48 12.50
N HIS A 176 4.23 6.79 12.32
CA HIS A 176 4.14 7.77 13.40
C HIS A 176 3.03 8.80 13.13
N ALA A 177 2.84 9.79 14.02
CA ALA A 177 1.89 10.89 13.80
C ALA A 177 2.35 11.81 12.64
N ALA A 178 3.67 12.01 12.55
CA ALA A 178 4.28 12.80 11.50
C ALA A 178 5.64 12.23 11.11
N LEU A 179 5.89 12.11 9.80
CA LEU A 179 7.20 11.78 9.25
C LEU A 179 7.93 13.07 8.88
N ASP A 180 9.12 13.25 9.44
CA ASP A 180 10.05 14.34 9.13
C ASP A 180 11.14 13.81 8.20
N LEU A 181 11.17 14.32 6.96
CA LEU A 181 12.14 13.93 5.95
C LEU A 181 13.35 14.90 5.90
N SER A 182 13.45 15.87 6.81
CA SER A 182 14.44 16.95 6.70
C SER A 182 15.87 16.43 6.76
N GLU A 183 16.15 15.48 7.64
CA GLU A 183 17.46 14.81 7.74
C GLU A 183 17.77 14.02 6.46
N LEU A 184 16.78 13.25 5.98
CA LEU A 184 16.88 12.49 4.74
C LEU A 184 17.21 13.39 3.54
N ARG A 185 16.53 14.53 3.45
CA ARG A 185 16.73 15.54 2.40
C ARG A 185 18.06 16.27 2.53
N GLY A 186 18.53 16.52 3.75
CA GLY A 186 19.85 17.09 4.00
C GLY A 186 20.97 16.18 3.51
N LEU A 187 20.83 14.86 3.70
CA LEU A 187 21.81 13.88 3.26
C LEU A 187 21.69 13.53 1.76
N MET A 188 20.45 13.46 1.24
CA MET A 188 20.15 12.98 -0.10
C MET A 188 19.06 13.87 -0.75
N PRO A 189 19.41 15.10 -1.19
CA PRO A 189 18.42 16.09 -1.64
C PRO A 189 17.63 15.64 -2.88
N HIS A 190 18.24 14.84 -3.75
CA HIS A 190 17.63 14.36 -5.00
C HIS A 190 16.80 13.08 -4.84
N LEU A 191 16.72 12.51 -3.64
CA LEU A 191 16.03 11.26 -3.39
C LEU A 191 14.51 11.42 -3.57
N GLU A 192 13.87 10.59 -4.39
CA GLU A 192 12.41 10.54 -4.40
C GLU A 192 11.89 9.79 -3.17
N VAL A 193 10.97 10.39 -2.41
CA VAL A 193 10.38 9.74 -1.23
C VAL A 193 8.92 9.42 -1.52
N GLY A 194 8.55 8.16 -1.38
CA GLY A 194 7.19 7.68 -1.43
C GLY A 194 6.69 7.22 -0.07
N VAL A 195 5.44 7.52 0.28
CA VAL A 195 4.82 7.08 1.54
C VAL A 195 3.54 6.31 1.25
N HIS A 196 3.48 5.04 1.69
CA HIS A 196 2.35 4.13 1.53
C HIS A 196 1.22 4.47 2.49
N MET A 197 0.34 5.37 2.10
CA MET A 197 -0.75 5.84 2.96
C MET A 197 -2.10 5.19 2.59
N PRO A 198 -3.05 5.10 3.52
CA PRO A 198 -2.92 5.31 4.97
C PRO A 198 -2.53 4.03 5.74
N TYR A 199 -2.07 2.97 5.07
CA TYR A 199 -1.88 1.66 5.69
C TYR A 199 -0.40 1.32 5.89
N CYS A 200 -0.04 1.05 7.14
CA CYS A 200 1.24 0.47 7.50
C CYS A 200 1.15 -1.06 7.44
N TYR A 201 2.15 -1.75 6.88
CA TYR A 201 2.24 -3.20 7.04
C TYR A 201 2.87 -3.49 8.40
N MET A 202 2.25 -4.33 9.21
CA MET A 202 2.77 -4.77 10.50
C MET A 202 3.79 -5.89 10.32
N SER A 203 3.45 -6.87 9.47
CA SER A 203 4.24 -8.07 9.29
C SER A 203 3.90 -8.75 7.97
N THR A 204 4.87 -9.47 7.42
CA THR A 204 4.70 -10.39 6.30
C THR A 204 5.59 -11.62 6.54
N GLY A 205 5.21 -12.76 5.99
CA GLY A 205 5.95 -14.01 6.18
C GLY A 205 5.88 -14.95 4.98
N SER A 206 6.74 -15.96 4.99
CA SER A 206 6.78 -17.00 3.94
C SER A 206 5.57 -17.95 3.98
N ILE A 207 4.90 -18.05 5.12
CA ILE A 207 3.70 -18.86 5.33
C ILE A 207 2.46 -17.99 5.14
N CYS A 208 1.60 -18.39 4.21
CA CYS A 208 0.33 -17.71 3.94
C CYS A 208 -0.85 -18.47 4.54
N GLU A 209 -1.55 -17.83 5.47
CA GLU A 209 -2.79 -18.36 6.06
C GLU A 209 -3.87 -18.54 5.01
N LEU A 210 -4.06 -17.55 4.12
CA LEU A 210 -5.10 -17.57 3.09
C LEU A 210 -4.86 -18.71 2.08
N ALA A 211 -3.63 -18.94 1.65
CA ALA A 211 -3.28 -20.07 0.77
C ALA A 211 -3.45 -21.45 1.43
N SER A 212 -3.64 -21.47 2.76
CA SER A 212 -3.86 -22.70 3.53
C SER A 212 -5.33 -22.90 3.93
N ILE A 213 -6.23 -21.97 3.62
CA ILE A 213 -7.58 -21.97 4.21
C ILE A 213 -8.39 -23.21 3.85
N SER A 214 -8.28 -23.66 2.60
CA SER A 214 -8.96 -24.83 2.03
C SER A 214 -8.28 -26.16 2.36
N ARG A 215 -7.11 -26.14 3.01
CA ARG A 215 -6.31 -27.35 3.26
C ARG A 215 -6.77 -28.07 4.54
N PRO A 216 -6.62 -29.40 4.61
CA PRO A 216 -6.79 -30.15 5.86
C PRO A 216 -5.89 -29.61 6.97
N VAL A 217 -6.32 -29.72 8.23
CA VAL A 217 -5.60 -29.15 9.41
C VAL A 217 -4.12 -29.53 9.44
N ARG A 218 -3.79 -30.80 9.15
CA ARG A 218 -2.40 -31.32 9.15
C ARG A 218 -1.51 -30.74 8.04
N GLU A 219 -2.12 -30.10 7.05
CA GLU A 219 -1.47 -29.52 5.87
C GLU A 219 -1.52 -27.99 5.85
N LYS A 220 -2.12 -27.36 6.87
CA LYS A 220 -2.12 -25.90 7.00
C LYS A 220 -0.74 -25.37 7.38
N PHE A 221 -0.48 -24.11 7.02
CA PHE A 221 0.72 -23.37 7.42
C PHE A 221 2.04 -23.98 6.93
N ARG A 222 2.01 -24.69 5.79
CA ARG A 222 3.21 -25.24 5.18
C ARG A 222 3.95 -24.15 4.38
N PRO A 223 5.27 -24.00 4.56
CA PRO A 223 6.05 -23.14 3.69
C PRO A 223 5.97 -23.68 2.26
N ASN A 224 6.07 -22.78 1.27
CA ASN A 224 6.12 -23.15 -0.15
C ASN A 224 4.90 -23.88 -0.72
N ALA A 225 3.80 -23.96 0.04
CA ALA A 225 2.50 -24.39 -0.42
C ALA A 225 2.10 -23.69 -1.74
N SER A 226 1.48 -24.44 -2.65
CA SER A 226 0.85 -23.88 -3.84
C SER A 226 -0.17 -22.80 -3.46
N CYS A 227 -0.14 -21.69 -4.19
CA CYS A 227 -1.03 -20.56 -4.00
C CYS A 227 -2.07 -20.55 -5.13
N SER A 228 -3.36 -20.43 -4.79
CA SER A 228 -4.44 -20.30 -5.77
C SER A 228 -5.06 -18.90 -5.74
N LEU A 229 -4.31 -17.94 -5.17
CA LEU A 229 -4.71 -16.56 -4.98
C LEU A 229 -6.00 -16.44 -4.15
N GLU A 230 -6.13 -17.23 -3.09
CA GLU A 230 -7.27 -17.20 -2.17
C GLU A 230 -7.53 -15.78 -1.61
N CYS A 231 -6.47 -14.98 -1.46
CA CYS A 231 -6.52 -13.57 -1.07
C CYS A 231 -7.25 -12.64 -2.05
N THR A 232 -7.54 -13.11 -3.27
CA THR A 232 -8.40 -12.35 -4.21
C THR A 232 -9.87 -12.40 -3.85
N ARG A 233 -10.27 -13.36 -3.01
CA ARG A 233 -11.68 -13.60 -2.65
C ARG A 233 -11.98 -13.27 -1.19
N CYS A 234 -10.96 -13.21 -0.35
CA CYS A 234 -11.14 -12.92 1.07
C CYS A 234 -9.95 -12.20 1.70
N ALA A 235 -10.26 -11.43 2.73
CA ALA A 235 -9.33 -10.86 3.69
C ALA A 235 -9.83 -11.16 5.11
N VAL A 236 -8.97 -11.00 6.11
CA VAL A 236 -9.35 -11.21 7.52
C VAL A 236 -9.15 -9.91 8.29
N GLY A 237 -10.21 -9.41 8.91
CA GLY A 237 -10.15 -8.27 9.82
C GLY A 237 -9.99 -8.74 11.26
N TYR A 238 -9.21 -8.01 12.04
CA TYR A 238 -9.07 -8.20 13.48
C TYR A 238 -9.36 -6.90 14.20
N ARG A 239 -10.10 -6.97 15.31
CA ARG A 239 -10.15 -5.92 16.32
C ARG A 239 -9.42 -6.41 17.56
N LEU A 240 -8.43 -5.66 17.98
CA LEU A 240 -7.62 -5.98 19.14
C LEU A 240 -8.28 -5.39 20.41
N PRO A 241 -8.04 -5.96 21.61
CA PRO A 241 -8.69 -5.50 22.84
C PRO A 241 -8.48 -4.02 23.16
N TYR A 242 -7.36 -3.44 22.71
CA TYR A 242 -7.00 -2.03 22.88
C TYR A 242 -7.46 -1.14 21.71
N GLY A 243 -8.46 -1.58 20.93
CA GLY A 243 -9.13 -0.77 19.91
C GLY A 243 -8.48 -0.76 18.53
N ALA A 244 -7.21 -1.17 18.41
CA ALA A 244 -6.51 -1.24 17.13
C ALA A 244 -7.17 -2.24 16.16
N ARG A 245 -7.16 -1.88 14.87
CA ARG A 245 -7.73 -2.69 13.79
C ARG A 245 -6.61 -3.23 12.91
N LEU A 246 -6.62 -4.53 12.65
CA LEU A 246 -5.72 -5.15 11.68
C LEU A 246 -6.49 -5.65 10.47
N LEU A 247 -5.83 -5.63 9.33
CA LEU A 247 -6.27 -6.23 8.09
C LEU A 247 -5.21 -7.22 7.62
N LYS A 248 -5.56 -8.50 7.56
CA LYS A 248 -4.74 -9.50 6.86
C LYS A 248 -5.20 -9.62 5.43
N PHE A 249 -4.32 -9.25 4.51
CA PHE A 249 -4.54 -9.33 3.08
C PHE A 249 -3.34 -10.03 2.44
N GLY A 250 -3.58 -11.15 1.75
CA GLY A 250 -2.49 -11.98 1.22
C GLY A 250 -1.60 -12.55 2.33
N ARG A 251 -0.29 -12.28 2.24
CA ARG A 251 0.71 -12.68 3.23
C ARG A 251 0.91 -11.67 4.35
N ALA A 252 0.40 -10.46 4.17
CA ALA A 252 0.71 -9.35 5.03
C ALA A 252 -0.45 -9.03 5.97
N VAL A 253 -0.07 -8.52 7.13
CA VAL A 253 -0.97 -7.89 8.09
C VAL A 253 -0.69 -6.40 8.03
N TYR A 254 -1.75 -5.61 7.97
CA TYR A 254 -1.73 -4.16 7.92
C TYR A 254 -2.52 -3.58 9.07
N PHE A 255 -2.26 -2.33 9.40
CA PHE A 255 -3.13 -1.51 10.22
C PHE A 255 -3.22 -0.09 9.62
N PRO A 256 -4.37 0.59 9.78
CA PRO A 256 -4.52 1.95 9.29
C PRO A 256 -3.85 2.93 10.25
N ASN A 257 -3.20 3.95 9.68
CA ASN A 257 -2.76 5.17 10.35
C ASN A 257 -3.12 6.37 9.44
N HIS A 258 -4.41 6.74 9.45
CA HIS A 258 -4.96 7.78 8.57
C HIS A 258 -4.50 9.19 8.93
N ASP A 259 -4.12 9.39 10.19
CA ASP A 259 -3.79 10.71 10.73
C ASP A 259 -2.30 11.06 10.55
N CYS A 260 -1.50 10.11 10.02
CA CYS A 260 -0.11 10.37 9.69
C CYS A 260 0.02 11.52 8.69
N THR A 261 0.88 12.47 9.05
CA THR A 261 1.29 13.57 8.17
C THR A 261 2.73 13.41 7.71
N VAL A 262 3.10 14.11 6.64
CA VAL A 262 4.50 14.33 6.25
C VAL A 262 4.78 15.81 6.44
N CYS A 263 5.89 16.16 7.07
CA CYS A 263 6.15 17.52 7.53
C CYS A 263 6.08 18.59 6.43
N GLU A 264 5.70 19.81 6.82
CA GLU A 264 5.45 20.91 5.89
C GLU A 264 6.71 21.29 5.09
N GLY A 265 6.52 21.59 3.81
CA GLY A 265 7.60 21.97 2.89
C GLY A 265 8.23 20.80 2.13
N GLU A 266 7.84 19.56 2.44
CA GLU A 266 8.44 18.37 1.83
C GLU A 266 7.57 17.81 0.70
N ASP A 267 8.15 17.76 -0.50
CA ASP A 267 7.55 17.05 -1.62
C ASP A 267 7.76 15.55 -1.45
N PHE A 268 6.68 14.78 -1.61
CA PHE A 268 6.69 13.33 -1.55
C PHE A 268 5.60 12.75 -2.43
N ARG A 269 5.75 11.47 -2.77
CA ARG A 269 4.75 10.69 -3.48
C ARG A 269 3.82 10.02 -2.48
N MET A 270 2.53 10.39 -2.49
CA MET A 270 1.50 9.77 -1.67
C MET A 270 1.02 8.50 -2.39
N ILE A 271 1.45 7.33 -1.93
CA ILE A 271 1.15 6.03 -2.54
C ILE A 271 -0.07 5.42 -1.85
N VAL A 272 -1.24 5.57 -2.46
CA VAL A 272 -2.51 5.18 -1.82
C VAL A 272 -2.86 3.74 -2.10
N SER A 273 -2.97 2.92 -1.05
CA SER A 273 -3.46 1.54 -1.17
C SER A 273 -5.00 1.49 -1.15
N PRO A 274 -5.66 0.67 -1.99
CA PRO A 274 -7.12 0.70 -2.18
C PRO A 274 -7.90 -0.09 -1.10
N PHE A 275 -7.34 -0.29 0.10
CA PHE A 275 -7.95 -1.15 1.11
C PHE A 275 -9.29 -0.62 1.62
N ASP A 276 -9.47 0.70 1.77
CA ASP A 276 -10.76 1.28 2.18
C ASP A 276 -11.88 1.07 1.14
N VAL A 277 -11.51 0.89 -0.14
CA VAL A 277 -12.44 0.62 -1.25
C VAL A 277 -12.76 -0.87 -1.34
N LEU A 278 -11.74 -1.74 -1.22
CA LEU A 278 -11.90 -3.18 -1.40
C LEU A 278 -12.40 -3.91 -0.17
N VAL A 279 -12.02 -3.43 1.01
CA VAL A 279 -12.38 -4.01 2.29
C VAL A 279 -13.23 -2.96 3.02
N PRO A 280 -14.49 -2.74 2.60
CA PRO A 280 -15.31 -1.72 3.21
C PRO A 280 -15.39 -2.00 4.71
N ARG A 281 -15.28 -0.92 5.48
CA ARG A 281 -15.30 -0.91 6.94
C ARG A 281 -16.66 -1.42 7.42
N ARG A 282 -16.92 -2.73 7.41
CA ARG A 282 -18.14 -3.26 8.02
C ARG A 282 -18.12 -2.91 9.50
N ASP A 283 -19.21 -2.26 9.88
CA ASP A 283 -19.44 -1.59 11.15
C ASP A 283 -19.16 -2.47 12.35
N ALA A 284 -18.46 -1.89 13.33
CA ALA A 284 -18.86 -1.70 14.73
C ALA A 284 -19.65 -2.78 15.53
N ARG A 285 -19.94 -3.98 15.02
CA ARG A 285 -20.78 -4.98 15.70
C ARG A 285 -20.05 -6.21 16.22
N ILE A 286 -18.71 -6.25 16.12
CA ILE A 286 -17.92 -7.39 16.60
C ILE A 286 -16.96 -6.86 17.65
N GLU A 287 -17.31 -7.13 18.90
CA GLU A 287 -16.59 -6.66 20.08
C GLU A 287 -15.22 -7.35 20.18
N HIS A 288 -15.07 -8.62 19.77
CA HIS A 288 -13.80 -9.36 19.84
C HIS A 288 -13.66 -10.47 18.77
N GLY A 289 -12.44 -10.68 18.23
CA GLY A 289 -12.06 -11.87 17.44
C GLY A 289 -11.87 -11.68 15.92
N PRO A 290 -11.36 -12.71 15.21
CA PRO A 290 -11.15 -12.66 13.76
C PRO A 290 -12.49 -12.66 13.02
N THR A 291 -12.64 -11.74 12.07
CA THR A 291 -13.81 -11.69 11.18
C THR A 291 -13.37 -11.83 9.74
N VAL A 292 -14.06 -12.67 8.97
CA VAL A 292 -13.90 -12.68 7.51
C VAL A 292 -14.37 -11.34 6.98
N ALA A 293 -13.45 -10.53 6.48
CA ALA A 293 -13.79 -9.33 5.75
C ALA A 293 -14.14 -9.77 4.33
N ARG A 294 -15.45 -9.82 4.03
CA ARG A 294 -15.92 -10.00 2.65
C ARG A 294 -15.58 -8.73 1.88
N LEU A 295 -14.83 -8.87 0.80
CA LEU A 295 -14.58 -7.78 -0.13
C LEU A 295 -15.92 -7.49 -0.84
N ASP A 296 -16.33 -6.22 -0.89
CA ASP A 296 -17.66 -5.82 -1.37
C ASP A 296 -17.51 -5.00 -2.66
N ALA A 297 -18.45 -5.13 -3.59
CA ALA A 297 -18.43 -4.39 -4.86
C ALA A 297 -18.79 -2.89 -4.69
N GLY A 298 -19.28 -2.50 -3.51
CA GLY A 298 -19.65 -1.13 -3.12
C GLY A 298 -20.82 -0.55 -3.94
N GLU A 299 -21.97 -0.36 -3.29
CA GLU A 299 -23.02 0.58 -3.76
C GLU A 299 -22.47 2.02 -3.86
N PRO A 300 -23.06 2.88 -4.71
CA PRO A 300 -22.63 4.26 -4.87
C PRO A 300 -22.68 5.03 -3.53
N VAL A 301 -21.58 5.69 -3.20
CA VAL A 301 -21.49 6.59 -2.04
C VAL A 301 -22.48 7.73 -2.24
N ARG A 302 -23.55 7.78 -1.42
CA ARG A 302 -24.41 8.98 -1.33
C ARG A 302 -23.61 10.10 -0.67
N GLY A 303 -23.67 11.28 -1.29
CA GLY A 303 -22.84 12.43 -0.96
C GLY A 303 -22.93 12.86 0.50
N PHE A 304 -21.80 13.37 1.00
CA PHE A 304 -21.76 14.20 2.19
C PHE A 304 -22.60 15.46 1.93
N GLU A 305 -23.78 15.55 2.53
CA GLU A 305 -24.42 16.85 2.73
C GLU A 305 -23.62 17.59 3.80
N ALA A 306 -23.09 18.74 3.40
CA ALA A 306 -22.40 19.67 4.28
C ALA A 306 -23.39 20.18 5.34
N ALA A 307 -23.10 19.92 6.62
CA ALA A 307 -23.72 20.64 7.71
C ALA A 307 -23.09 22.05 7.76
N SER A 308 -23.65 22.98 6.98
CA SER A 308 -23.42 24.41 7.13
C SER A 308 -24.74 25.17 7.06
N GLU A 309 -24.89 26.13 7.98
CA GLU A 309 -26.00 27.07 8.18
C GLU A 309 -27.18 26.51 9.00
N GLY A 310 -27.62 27.10 10.11
CA GLY A 310 -27.27 28.33 10.79
C GLY A 310 -28.43 28.70 11.74
N ARG A 311 -28.14 29.37 12.86
CA ARG A 311 -28.98 30.43 13.46
C ARG A 311 -28.29 31.04 14.69
N ARG A 312 -27.82 32.28 14.51
CA ARG A 312 -27.63 33.25 15.59
C ARG A 312 -28.98 33.89 15.96
N THR A 313 -29.00 34.47 17.16
CA THR A 313 -29.94 35.47 17.72
C THR A 313 -31.34 34.93 18.10
N SER A 314 -31.97 35.25 19.25
CA SER A 314 -31.85 36.39 20.19
C SER A 314 -32.74 36.17 21.44
N LEU A 315 -32.37 36.80 22.58
CA LEU A 315 -33.24 37.41 23.63
C LEU A 315 -34.13 36.44 24.46
N ALA A 316 -34.44 36.59 25.75
CA ALA A 316 -34.38 37.69 26.71
C ALA A 316 -34.40 37.14 28.16
N ALA A 317 -34.28 38.07 29.11
CA ALA A 317 -34.28 37.96 30.56
C ALA A 317 -35.52 37.32 31.21
N GLU A 318 -35.31 36.77 32.42
CA GLU A 318 -36.16 36.80 33.63
C GLU A 318 -35.30 36.15 34.74
N GLY A 319 -34.92 36.79 35.85
CA GLY A 319 -35.75 37.52 36.81
C GLY A 319 -36.64 36.49 37.53
N GLY A 320 -36.32 36.01 38.73
CA GLY A 320 -36.15 36.81 39.92
C GLY A 320 -36.03 35.97 41.19
N ALA A 321 -35.74 36.69 42.27
CA ALA A 321 -35.71 36.22 43.63
C ALA A 321 -37.11 35.88 44.18
N ARG A 322 -37.10 34.97 45.17
CA ARG A 322 -38.16 34.50 46.07
C ARG A 322 -39.11 33.45 45.53
#